data_AF-A0A7S1ZNU3-F1
#
_entry.id   AF-A0A7S1ZNU3-F1
#
_cell.length_a   1.000
_cell.length_b   1.000
_cell.length_c   1.000
_cell.angle_alpha   90.00
_cell.angle_beta   90.00
_cell.angle_gamma   90.00
#
_symmetry.space_group_name_H-M   'P 1'
#
loop_
_entity.id
_entity.type
_entity.pdbx_description
1 polymer ?
#
loop_
_entity_poly.entity_id
_entity_poly.type
_entity_poly.pdbx_seq_one_letter_code
_entity_poly.pdbx_strand_id
1 'polypeptide(L)'
;AMATNPMLLLSSPHTRTIARDTSLDPKAAAKALSRYWECREAMFGNAAFSEGVFSQPTHADFVRYYDRCLRVSSDPVVEEASRSLAAEFVRCVNQAKIDALDQITTLASAKDAEELWDAQKRAPDLANTDEIKLQFLKCEEFVEVKAAIRMMKYWKLKYMLFGKEVACQRMVLGDMISGDERLLKLGVQRIMPGSDESGRCIFVISSAMLLDQDWDDDHLLRALWYAIHLAMERESCKKNGLVIIINHRGTSLEILGRYPRETTQVMLVSAMPLKICAAHMLIEPSTWWQMMFATTISFVTRLLKMRTMCHSNTEEKPTSTLGRFGIPRDQLPHELGGEAKIEHWCQWLEQHRDFSL
;
A
#
# COMPACT_ATOMS: atom_id res chain seq x y z
N ALA A 1 2.84 38.57 -6.41
CA ALA A 1 2.17 39.90 -6.40
C ALA A 1 0.76 39.86 -5.79
N MET A 2 -0.10 38.87 -6.09
CA MET A 2 -1.43 38.77 -5.45
C MET A 2 -1.42 38.28 -3.99
N ALA A 3 -0.40 37.51 -3.58
CA ALA A 3 -0.34 36.88 -2.25
C ALA A 3 -0.07 37.83 -1.07
N THR A 4 0.42 39.06 -1.32
CA THR A 4 0.86 39.99 -0.26
C THR A 4 -0.16 41.07 0.08
N ASN A 5 -1.31 41.12 -0.59
CA ASN A 5 -2.34 42.12 -0.32
C ASN A 5 -3.64 41.47 0.18
N PRO A 6 -3.94 41.54 1.49
CA PRO A 6 -5.16 40.98 2.09
C PRO A 6 -6.45 41.47 1.44
N MET A 7 -6.45 42.69 0.86
CA MET A 7 -7.62 43.26 0.18
C MET A 7 -7.88 42.60 -1.19
N LEU A 8 -6.86 42.06 -1.85
CA LEU A 8 -7.02 41.28 -3.09
C LEU A 8 -7.47 39.85 -2.81
N LEU A 9 -7.11 39.29 -1.65
CA LEU A 9 -7.62 38.01 -1.20
C LEU A 9 -9.11 38.11 -0.86
N LEU A 10 -9.59 39.17 -0.21
CA LEU A 10 -11.02 39.38 0.07
C LEU A 10 -11.90 39.39 -1.18
N SER A 11 -11.38 39.84 -2.32
CA SER A 11 -12.14 39.92 -3.57
C SER A 11 -12.05 38.65 -4.43
N SER A 12 -11.16 37.71 -4.11
CA SER A 12 -10.98 36.45 -4.83
C SER A 12 -12.24 35.58 -4.83
N PRO A 13 -12.60 34.95 -5.97
CA PRO A 13 -13.71 34.01 -6.04
C PRO A 13 -13.60 32.88 -5.01
N HIS A 14 -12.39 32.37 -4.75
CA HIS A 14 -12.18 31.28 -3.79
C HIS A 14 -12.46 31.72 -2.34
N THR A 15 -12.05 32.94 -1.96
CA THR A 15 -12.35 33.50 -0.63
C THR A 15 -13.84 33.68 -0.40
N ARG A 16 -14.57 34.10 -1.44
CA ARG A 16 -16.03 34.24 -1.37
C ARG A 16 -16.72 32.89 -1.29
N THR A 17 -16.26 31.90 -2.04
CA THR A 17 -16.78 30.52 -1.95
C THR A 17 -16.53 29.93 -0.57
N ILE A 18 -15.31 30.03 -0.05
CA ILE A 18 -14.98 29.55 1.31
C ILE A 18 -15.81 30.29 2.35
N ALA A 19 -15.85 31.63 2.35
CA ALA A 19 -16.64 32.40 3.31
C ALA A 19 -18.14 32.06 3.24
N ARG A 20 -18.67 31.80 2.04
CA ARG A 20 -20.07 31.40 1.85
C ARG A 20 -20.36 30.00 2.37
N ASP A 21 -19.48 29.04 2.06
CA ASP A 21 -19.71 27.62 2.35
C ASP A 21 -19.37 27.28 3.82
N THR A 22 -18.58 28.11 4.51
CA THR A 22 -18.18 27.92 5.92
C THR A 22 -18.83 28.91 6.90
N SER A 23 -19.68 29.82 6.42
CA SER A 23 -20.29 30.90 7.22
C SER A 23 -19.29 31.86 7.90
N LEU A 24 -18.04 31.89 7.43
CA LEU A 24 -16.97 32.68 8.06
C LEU A 24 -17.11 34.17 7.77
N ASP A 25 -16.68 34.99 8.73
CA ASP A 25 -16.36 36.39 8.48
C ASP A 25 -15.31 36.46 7.34
N PRO A 26 -15.56 37.25 6.27
CA PRO A 26 -14.64 37.44 5.17
C PRO A 26 -13.19 37.77 5.60
N LYS A 27 -12.99 38.49 6.71
CA LYS A 27 -11.64 38.78 7.21
C LYS A 27 -10.93 37.54 7.75
N ALA A 28 -11.65 36.64 8.41
CA ALA A 28 -11.11 35.36 8.89
C ALA A 28 -10.75 34.45 7.71
N ALA A 29 -11.63 34.36 6.69
CA ALA A 29 -11.37 33.61 5.47
C ALA A 29 -10.14 34.15 4.69
N ALA A 30 -10.03 35.48 4.57
CA ALA A 30 -8.88 36.12 3.93
C ALA A 30 -7.56 35.90 4.69
N LYS A 31 -7.60 35.90 6.04
CA LYS A 31 -6.43 35.60 6.88
C LYS A 31 -5.99 34.14 6.75
N ALA A 32 -6.93 33.20 6.71
CA ALA A 32 -6.66 31.78 6.49
C ALA A 32 -6.04 31.54 5.10
N LEU A 33 -6.57 32.20 4.07
CA LEU A 33 -6.04 32.12 2.70
C LEU A 33 -4.68 32.79 2.55
N SER A 34 -4.43 33.95 3.19
CA SER A 34 -3.11 34.59 3.19
C SER A 34 -2.06 33.64 3.77
N ARG A 35 -2.34 33.06 4.94
CA ARG A 35 -1.46 32.05 5.56
C ARG A 35 -1.25 30.87 4.62
N TYR A 36 -2.31 30.31 4.05
CA TYR A 36 -2.19 29.20 3.10
C TYR A 36 -1.32 29.54 1.88
N TRP A 37 -1.43 30.75 1.31
CA TRP A 37 -0.60 31.20 0.18
C TRP A 37 0.85 31.44 0.58
N GLU A 38 1.11 32.01 1.76
CA GLU A 38 2.45 32.11 2.34
C GLU A 38 3.07 30.72 2.55
N CYS A 39 2.29 29.75 3.03
CA CYS A 39 2.71 28.35 3.20
C CYS A 39 3.06 27.72 1.85
N ARG A 40 2.23 27.95 0.82
CA ARG A 40 2.44 27.46 -0.54
C ARG A 40 3.66 28.10 -1.19
N GLU A 41 3.83 29.42 -1.10
CA GLU A 41 5.00 30.12 -1.64
C GLU A 41 6.28 29.75 -0.89
N ALA A 42 6.24 29.55 0.42
CA ALA A 42 7.41 29.08 1.18
C ALA A 42 7.87 27.67 0.76
N MET A 43 6.94 26.81 0.33
CA MET A 43 7.26 25.45 -0.13
C MET A 43 7.58 25.36 -1.62
N PHE A 44 6.90 26.15 -2.45
CA PHE A 44 6.92 26.02 -3.91
C PHE A 44 7.46 27.27 -4.64
N GLY A 45 7.87 28.31 -3.90
CA GLY A 45 8.36 29.59 -4.41
C GLY A 45 9.83 29.56 -4.85
N ASN A 46 10.03 29.32 -6.14
CA ASN A 46 11.01 29.83 -7.12
C ASN A 46 12.41 30.44 -6.79
N ALA A 47 12.97 30.43 -5.57
CA ALA A 47 14.33 30.98 -5.37
C ALA A 47 15.35 30.01 -4.72
N ALA A 48 14.91 28.93 -4.07
CA ALA A 48 15.83 28.00 -3.40
C ALA A 48 16.07 26.68 -4.16
N PHE A 49 15.37 26.45 -5.28
CA PHE A 49 15.42 25.19 -6.04
C PHE A 49 16.40 25.19 -7.22
N SER A 50 17.06 26.31 -7.50
CA SER A 50 18.11 26.39 -8.53
C SER A 50 19.47 25.84 -8.08
N GLU A 51 19.64 25.53 -6.79
CA GLU A 51 20.89 25.00 -6.23
C GLU A 51 20.68 23.61 -5.60
N GLY A 52 20.25 22.65 -6.41
CA GLY A 52 20.69 21.23 -6.38
C GLY A 52 20.67 20.39 -5.09
N VAL A 53 20.11 20.81 -3.95
CA VAL A 53 20.28 20.08 -2.67
C VAL A 53 18.99 19.78 -1.90
N PHE A 54 17.83 20.33 -2.25
CA PHE A 54 16.57 20.03 -1.56
C PHE A 54 15.58 19.26 -2.44
N SER A 55 15.15 18.09 -1.96
CA SER A 55 14.01 17.36 -2.52
C SER A 55 12.75 18.23 -2.49
N GLN A 56 11.95 18.24 -3.56
CA GLN A 56 10.66 18.94 -3.56
C GLN A 56 9.83 18.52 -2.34
N PRO A 57 9.21 19.46 -1.61
CA PRO A 57 8.39 19.14 -0.46
C PRO A 57 7.30 18.14 -0.86
N THR A 58 7.23 17.04 -0.13
CA THR A 58 6.26 15.98 -0.40
C THR A 58 4.88 16.40 0.09
N HIS A 59 3.83 15.73 -0.38
CA HIS A 59 2.49 15.88 0.19
C HIS A 59 2.49 15.69 1.72
N ALA A 60 3.31 14.77 2.24
CA ALA A 60 3.45 14.53 3.67
C ALA A 60 4.11 15.70 4.43
N ASP A 61 5.01 16.44 3.79
CA ASP A 61 5.65 17.62 4.38
C ASP A 61 4.67 18.79 4.44
N PHE A 62 3.82 18.92 3.42
CA PHE A 62 2.72 19.89 3.44
C PHE A 62 1.75 19.60 4.58
N VAL A 63 1.25 18.37 4.70
CA VAL A 63 0.31 17.99 5.75
C VAL A 63 0.90 18.27 7.13
N ARG A 64 2.16 17.86 7.37
CA ARG A 64 2.84 18.09 8.66
C ARG A 64 3.05 19.57 8.99
N TYR A 65 3.38 20.37 7.99
CA TYR A 65 3.55 21.81 8.16
C TYR A 65 2.21 22.49 8.46
N TYR A 66 1.15 22.10 7.73
CA TYR A 66 -0.19 22.61 7.95
C TYR A 66 -0.72 22.28 9.35
N ASP A 67 -0.53 21.03 9.78
CA ASP A 67 -0.91 20.57 11.11
C ASP A 67 -0.19 21.35 12.23
N ARG A 68 1.03 21.82 11.95
CA ARG A 68 1.78 22.71 12.84
C ARG A 68 1.18 24.12 12.86
N CYS A 69 0.75 24.66 11.71
CA CYS A 69 0.11 25.97 11.61
C CYS A 69 -1.26 26.01 12.32
N LEU A 70 -2.02 24.91 12.30
CA LEU A 70 -3.31 24.79 13.00
C LEU A 70 -3.20 24.95 14.51
N ARG A 71 -2.12 24.42 15.12
CA ARG A 71 -1.90 24.46 16.58
C ARG A 71 -1.63 25.86 17.15
N VAL A 72 -1.53 26.89 16.31
CA VAL A 72 -1.17 28.26 16.71
C VAL A 72 -2.41 29.12 17.02
N SER A 73 -3.63 28.67 16.70
CA SER A 73 -4.85 29.42 16.97
C SER A 73 -5.69 28.74 18.05
N SER A 74 -6.01 29.47 19.13
CA SER A 74 -6.98 29.04 20.15
C SER A 74 -8.43 29.38 19.79
N ASP A 75 -8.66 30.04 18.66
CA ASP A 75 -9.99 30.41 18.18
C ASP A 75 -10.62 29.24 17.40
N PRO A 76 -11.74 28.65 17.88
CA PRO A 76 -12.39 27.50 17.24
C PRO A 76 -12.88 27.78 15.82
N VAL A 77 -13.27 29.03 15.52
CA VAL A 77 -13.77 29.42 14.20
C VAL A 77 -12.61 29.45 13.20
N VAL A 78 -11.46 29.97 13.61
CA VAL A 78 -10.24 29.97 12.81
C VAL A 78 -9.70 28.56 12.62
N GLU A 79 -9.82 27.71 13.64
CA GLU A 79 -9.43 26.29 13.54
C GLU A 79 -10.29 25.54 12.51
N GLU A 80 -11.62 25.67 12.57
CA GLU A 80 -12.53 25.01 11.62
C GLU A 80 -12.35 25.54 10.20
N ALA A 81 -12.24 26.86 10.02
CA ALA A 81 -11.91 27.49 8.74
C ALA A 81 -10.65 26.90 8.11
N SER A 82 -9.63 26.72 8.95
CA SER A 82 -8.35 26.20 8.51
C SER A 82 -8.47 24.72 8.16
N ARG A 83 -9.14 23.90 8.99
CA ARG A 83 -9.42 22.49 8.65
C ARG A 83 -10.16 22.34 7.32
N SER A 84 -11.18 23.16 7.06
CA SER A 84 -11.92 23.17 5.79
C SER A 84 -11.00 23.55 4.61
N LEU A 85 -10.20 24.61 4.74
CA LEU A 85 -9.24 25.01 3.70
C LEU A 85 -8.17 23.95 3.43
N ALA A 86 -7.72 23.25 4.48
CA ALA A 86 -6.79 22.13 4.37
C ALA A 86 -7.40 20.99 3.56
N ALA A 87 -8.64 20.62 3.88
CA ALA A 87 -9.36 19.56 3.20
C ALA A 87 -9.60 19.90 1.72
N GLU A 88 -10.04 21.13 1.44
CA GLU A 88 -10.20 21.67 0.08
C GLU A 88 -8.89 21.59 -0.72
N PHE A 89 -7.77 22.02 -0.11
CA PHE A 89 -6.47 21.96 -0.76
C PHE A 89 -6.02 20.52 -1.04
N VAL A 90 -6.10 19.64 -0.04
CA VAL A 90 -5.75 18.22 -0.20
C VAL A 90 -6.58 17.61 -1.33
N ARG A 91 -7.88 17.93 -1.41
CA ARG A 91 -8.74 17.51 -2.52
C ARG A 91 -8.22 18.02 -3.87
N CYS A 92 -7.90 19.30 -4.01
CA CYS A 92 -7.37 19.86 -5.26
C CYS A 92 -6.03 19.23 -5.67
N VAL A 93 -5.13 19.01 -4.72
CA VAL A 93 -3.83 18.35 -4.99
C VAL A 93 -4.05 16.90 -5.43
N ASN A 94 -4.90 16.16 -4.72
CA ASN A 94 -5.27 14.80 -5.09
C ASN A 94 -5.85 14.74 -6.49
N GLN A 95 -6.76 15.66 -6.83
CA GLN A 95 -7.35 15.73 -8.17
C GLN A 95 -6.28 15.99 -9.24
N ALA A 96 -5.41 16.98 -9.04
CA ALA A 96 -4.34 17.26 -10.01
C ALA A 96 -3.40 16.06 -10.21
N LYS A 97 -3.15 15.28 -9.15
CA LYS A 97 -2.35 14.05 -9.21
C LYS A 97 -3.08 12.91 -9.93
N ILE A 98 -4.40 12.79 -9.74
CA ILE A 98 -5.26 11.88 -10.49
C ILE A 98 -5.25 12.23 -11.98
N ASP A 99 -5.45 13.50 -12.32
CA ASP A 99 -5.48 13.96 -13.71
C ASP A 99 -4.14 13.69 -14.42
N ALA A 100 -3.02 13.88 -13.73
CA ALA A 100 -1.69 13.56 -14.24
C ALA A 100 -1.49 12.04 -14.43
N LEU A 101 -1.97 11.21 -13.50
CA LEU A 101 -1.95 9.75 -13.65
C LEU A 101 -2.78 9.30 -14.86
N ASP A 102 -3.96 9.88 -15.07
CA ASP A 102 -4.84 9.59 -16.21
C ASP A 102 -4.18 9.96 -17.54
N GLN A 103 -3.49 11.11 -17.60
CA GLN A 103 -2.72 11.50 -18.79
C GLN A 103 -1.61 10.49 -19.08
N ILE A 104 -0.85 10.06 -18.08
CA ILE A 104 0.25 9.10 -18.26
C ILE A 104 -0.29 7.74 -18.74
N THR A 105 -1.36 7.24 -18.13
CA THR A 105 -1.96 5.95 -18.51
C THR A 105 -2.61 6.00 -19.89
N THR A 106 -3.12 7.15 -20.33
CA THR A 106 -3.64 7.36 -21.69
C THR A 106 -2.51 7.38 -22.74
N LEU A 107 -1.37 7.97 -22.39
CA LEU A 107 -0.19 8.07 -23.28
C LEU A 107 0.69 6.81 -23.28
N ALA A 108 0.42 5.84 -22.41
CA ALA A 108 1.16 4.59 -22.33
C ALA A 108 1.04 3.78 -23.63
N SER A 109 2.03 2.93 -23.89
CA SER A 109 1.99 2.05 -25.06
C SER A 109 0.83 1.05 -24.93
N ALA A 110 0.18 0.72 -26.06
CA ALA A 110 -0.92 -0.24 -26.06
C ALA A 110 -0.52 -1.58 -25.43
N LYS A 111 0.73 -2.01 -25.63
CA LYS A 111 1.26 -3.27 -25.08
C LYS A 111 1.32 -3.29 -23.55
N ASP A 112 1.49 -2.13 -22.92
CA ASP A 112 1.69 -2.04 -21.47
C ASP A 112 0.40 -1.72 -20.71
N ALA A 113 -0.59 -1.12 -21.39
CA ALA A 113 -1.82 -0.62 -20.78
C ALA A 113 -3.10 -1.33 -21.24
N GLU A 114 -3.01 -2.31 -22.13
CA GLU A 114 -4.19 -3.01 -22.71
C GLU A 114 -5.16 -3.50 -21.64
N GLU A 115 -4.68 -4.23 -20.63
CA GLU A 115 -5.52 -4.82 -19.59
C GLU A 115 -6.15 -3.74 -18.69
N LEU A 116 -5.42 -2.65 -18.40
CA LEU A 116 -5.96 -1.52 -17.65
C LEU A 116 -7.07 -0.80 -18.44
N TRP A 117 -6.86 -0.53 -19.73
CA TRP A 117 -7.87 0.16 -20.55
C TRP A 117 -9.12 -0.69 -20.78
N ASP A 118 -8.96 -2.00 -20.96
CA ASP A 118 -10.09 -2.93 -21.04
C ASP A 118 -10.87 -2.95 -19.72
N ALA A 119 -10.18 -3.00 -18.58
CA ALA A 119 -10.80 -2.95 -17.26
C ALA A 119 -11.53 -1.61 -17.00
N GLN A 120 -10.93 -0.47 -17.35
CA GLN A 120 -11.57 0.85 -17.23
C GLN A 120 -12.85 0.97 -18.06
N LYS A 121 -12.94 0.26 -19.19
CA LYS A 121 -14.15 0.21 -20.02
C LYS A 121 -15.20 -0.74 -19.45
N ARG A 122 -14.79 -1.92 -18.99
CA ARG A 122 -15.70 -3.01 -18.56
C ARG A 122 -16.18 -2.88 -17.11
N ALA A 123 -15.33 -2.39 -16.23
CA ALA A 123 -15.54 -2.30 -14.79
C ALA A 123 -14.98 -0.98 -14.23
N PRO A 124 -15.54 0.18 -14.65
CA PRO A 124 -15.04 1.49 -14.25
C PRO A 124 -15.09 1.71 -12.72
N ASP A 125 -16.00 1.06 -12.01
CA ASP A 125 -16.10 1.12 -10.54
C ASP A 125 -14.93 0.40 -9.83
N LEU A 126 -14.30 -0.57 -10.50
CA LEU A 126 -13.14 -1.30 -9.99
C LEU A 126 -11.81 -0.76 -10.53
N ALA A 127 -11.82 -0.03 -11.64
CA ALA A 127 -10.60 0.32 -12.38
C ALA A 127 -10.36 1.83 -12.50
N ASN A 128 -11.38 2.67 -12.34
CA ASN A 128 -11.31 4.08 -12.73
C ASN A 128 -11.86 5.06 -11.70
N THR A 129 -12.08 4.64 -10.45
CA THR A 129 -12.49 5.54 -9.38
C THR A 129 -11.29 6.30 -8.79
N ASP A 130 -11.55 7.49 -8.27
CA ASP A 130 -10.52 8.32 -7.63
C ASP A 130 -9.93 7.62 -6.41
N GLU A 131 -10.75 6.86 -5.66
CA GLU A 131 -10.31 6.09 -4.51
C GLU A 131 -9.22 5.08 -4.90
N ILE A 132 -9.42 4.35 -6.00
CA ILE A 132 -8.48 3.32 -6.46
C ILE A 132 -7.21 3.99 -6.98
N LYS A 133 -7.32 5.04 -7.79
CA LYS A 133 -6.15 5.81 -8.26
C LYS A 133 -5.33 6.38 -7.10
N LEU A 134 -6.00 6.88 -6.07
CA LEU A 134 -5.35 7.39 -4.86
C LEU A 134 -4.61 6.32 -4.07
N GLN A 135 -5.05 5.06 -4.08
CA GLN A 135 -4.30 3.97 -3.45
C GLN A 135 -2.93 3.79 -4.13
N PHE A 136 -2.89 3.74 -5.47
CA PHE A 136 -1.64 3.64 -6.23
C PHE A 136 -0.75 4.87 -6.03
N LEU A 137 -1.32 6.07 -6.08
CA LEU A 137 -0.59 7.31 -5.81
C LEU A 137 0.02 7.33 -4.42
N LYS A 138 -0.76 7.02 -3.37
CA LYS A 138 -0.26 6.95 -1.98
C LYS A 138 0.86 5.91 -1.83
N CYS A 139 0.70 4.74 -2.45
CA CYS A 139 1.71 3.68 -2.43
C CYS A 139 3.05 4.12 -3.02
N GLU A 140 3.02 4.97 -4.05
CA GLU A 140 4.20 5.50 -4.75
C GLU A 140 4.55 6.94 -4.35
N GLU A 141 4.11 7.38 -3.15
CA GLU A 141 4.43 8.70 -2.59
C GLU A 141 4.05 9.87 -3.52
N PHE A 142 2.94 9.71 -4.25
CA PHE A 142 2.40 10.64 -5.24
C PHE A 142 3.33 10.90 -6.44
N VAL A 143 4.20 9.93 -6.76
CA VAL A 143 4.96 9.91 -8.03
C VAL A 143 4.11 9.24 -9.11
N GLU A 144 3.51 10.06 -9.97
CA GLU A 144 2.46 9.71 -10.91
C GLU A 144 2.91 8.65 -11.92
N VAL A 145 4.12 8.77 -12.45
CA VAL A 145 4.70 7.80 -13.40
C VAL A 145 4.83 6.42 -12.76
N LYS A 146 5.29 6.35 -11.50
CA LYS A 146 5.45 5.07 -10.80
C LYS A 146 4.08 4.47 -10.46
N ALA A 147 3.13 5.30 -10.03
CA ALA A 147 1.76 4.89 -9.72
C ALA A 147 1.07 4.31 -10.97
N ALA A 148 1.18 4.98 -12.12
CA ALA A 148 0.66 4.49 -13.40
C ALA A 148 1.28 3.14 -13.79
N ILE A 149 2.61 2.98 -13.68
CA ILE A 149 3.28 1.71 -13.95
C ILE A 149 2.78 0.60 -13.01
N ARG A 150 2.63 0.88 -11.72
CA ARG A 150 2.11 -0.09 -10.75
C ARG A 150 0.67 -0.49 -11.08
N MET A 151 -0.18 0.48 -11.44
CA MET A 151 -1.58 0.24 -11.81
C MET A 151 -1.72 -0.60 -13.08
N MET A 152 -0.89 -0.36 -14.10
CA MET A 152 -0.83 -1.21 -15.29
C MET A 152 -0.40 -2.64 -14.96
N LYS A 153 0.64 -2.80 -14.13
CA LYS A 153 1.08 -4.12 -13.67
C LYS A 153 -0.01 -4.85 -12.88
N TYR A 154 -0.74 -4.14 -12.03
CA TYR A 154 -1.84 -4.69 -11.25
C TYR A 154 -2.88 -5.35 -12.15
N TRP A 155 -3.39 -4.62 -13.15
CA TRP A 155 -4.41 -5.15 -14.05
C TRP A 155 -3.90 -6.28 -14.93
N LYS A 156 -2.67 -6.18 -15.42
CA LYS A 156 -2.02 -7.26 -16.15
C LYS A 156 -1.91 -8.55 -15.33
N LEU A 157 -1.51 -8.45 -14.06
CA LEU A 157 -1.47 -9.58 -13.15
C LEU A 157 -2.86 -10.12 -12.83
N LYS A 158 -3.86 -9.25 -12.61
CA LYS A 158 -5.24 -9.69 -12.39
C LYS A 158 -5.77 -10.48 -13.59
N TYR A 159 -5.54 -9.99 -14.82
CA TYR A 159 -5.94 -10.68 -16.05
C TYR A 159 -5.20 -12.01 -16.23
N MET A 160 -3.90 -12.06 -15.92
CA MET A 160 -3.12 -13.29 -15.96
C MET A 160 -3.68 -14.36 -15.01
N LEU A 161 -4.05 -13.97 -13.78
CA LEU A 161 -4.46 -14.91 -12.74
C LEU A 161 -5.89 -15.42 -12.91
N PHE A 162 -6.81 -14.55 -13.33
CA PHE A 162 -8.25 -14.83 -13.36
C PHE A 162 -8.82 -14.93 -14.77
N GLY A 163 -8.07 -14.53 -15.79
CA GLY A 163 -8.58 -14.37 -17.14
C GLY A 163 -9.45 -13.12 -17.29
N LYS A 164 -9.69 -12.73 -18.55
CA LYS A 164 -10.35 -11.48 -18.92
C LYS A 164 -11.75 -11.32 -18.31
N GLU A 165 -12.52 -12.39 -18.31
CA GLU A 165 -13.94 -12.35 -17.92
C GLU A 165 -14.13 -12.22 -16.41
N VAL A 166 -13.26 -12.86 -15.62
CA VAL A 166 -13.35 -12.87 -14.15
C VAL A 166 -12.60 -11.68 -13.55
N ALA A 167 -11.50 -11.23 -14.16
CA ALA A 167 -10.71 -10.11 -13.62
C ALA A 167 -11.49 -8.78 -13.51
N CYS A 168 -12.49 -8.58 -14.37
CA CYS A 168 -13.38 -7.41 -14.34
C CYS A 168 -14.58 -7.57 -13.40
N GLN A 169 -14.69 -8.68 -12.68
CA GLN A 169 -15.75 -8.90 -11.72
C GLN A 169 -15.26 -8.55 -10.32
N ARG A 170 -16.23 -8.22 -9.47
CA ARG A 170 -16.05 -8.15 -8.04
C ARG A 170 -15.78 -9.55 -7.53
N MET A 171 -14.64 -9.77 -6.90
CA MET A 171 -14.27 -11.13 -6.48
C MET A 171 -14.67 -11.35 -5.03
N VAL A 172 -15.54 -12.33 -4.80
CA VAL A 172 -16.02 -12.71 -3.46
C VAL A 172 -15.44 -14.08 -3.09
N LEU A 173 -15.10 -14.29 -1.81
CA LEU A 173 -14.55 -15.58 -1.34
C LEU A 173 -15.49 -16.75 -1.67
N GLY A 174 -16.81 -16.53 -1.62
CA GLY A 174 -17.82 -17.52 -2.01
C GLY A 174 -17.78 -17.97 -3.48
N ASP A 175 -17.23 -17.15 -4.37
CA ASP A 175 -17.13 -17.43 -5.81
C ASP A 175 -15.76 -18.02 -6.19
N MET A 176 -14.88 -18.26 -5.20
CA MET A 176 -13.56 -18.82 -5.44
C MET A 176 -13.63 -20.26 -5.91
N ILE A 177 -12.68 -20.62 -6.77
CA ILE A 177 -12.48 -22.01 -7.17
C ILE A 177 -12.10 -22.81 -5.92
N SER A 178 -12.66 -24.01 -5.76
CA SER A 178 -12.49 -24.84 -4.55
C SER A 178 -11.02 -25.06 -4.14
N GLY A 179 -10.10 -25.10 -5.11
CA GLY A 179 -8.66 -25.19 -4.84
C GLY A 179 -8.08 -23.94 -4.19
N ASP A 180 -8.55 -22.74 -4.58
CA ASP A 180 -8.09 -21.47 -4.03
C ASP A 180 -8.54 -21.35 -2.56
N GLU A 181 -9.82 -21.64 -2.29
CA GLU A 181 -10.40 -21.58 -0.94
C GLU A 181 -9.69 -22.56 0.01
N ARG A 182 -9.40 -23.78 -0.46
CA ARG A 182 -8.66 -24.77 0.32
C ARG A 182 -7.28 -24.26 0.72
N LEU A 183 -6.52 -23.66 -0.20
CA LEU A 183 -5.18 -23.12 0.09
C LEU A 183 -5.24 -21.90 1.01
N LEU A 184 -6.26 -21.07 0.86
CA LEU A 184 -6.49 -19.94 1.75
C LEU A 184 -6.78 -20.43 3.19
N LYS A 185 -7.66 -21.43 3.35
CA LYS A 185 -8.00 -22.06 4.65
C LYS A 185 -6.84 -22.84 5.28
N LEU A 186 -5.97 -23.44 4.46
CA LEU A 186 -4.74 -24.08 4.92
C LEU A 186 -3.80 -23.07 5.62
N GLY A 187 -3.90 -21.78 5.28
CA GLY A 187 -3.18 -20.73 5.95
C GLY A 187 -1.76 -20.54 5.49
N VAL A 188 -1.39 -21.05 4.32
CA VAL A 188 -0.04 -20.90 3.74
C VAL A 188 0.35 -19.43 3.70
N GLN A 189 -0.59 -18.55 3.33
CA GLN A 189 -0.43 -17.11 3.33
C GLN A 189 -1.56 -16.50 4.16
N ARG A 190 -1.22 -15.75 5.21
CA ARG A 190 -2.23 -15.27 6.15
C ARG A 190 -1.81 -14.01 6.87
N ILE A 191 -2.81 -13.27 7.33
CA ILE A 191 -2.63 -12.07 8.15
C ILE A 191 -2.70 -12.46 9.61
N MET A 192 -1.77 -11.96 10.42
CA MET A 192 -1.78 -12.18 11.87
C MET A 192 -2.76 -11.21 12.55
N PRO A 193 -3.40 -11.60 13.68
CA PRO A 193 -4.50 -10.83 14.27
C PRO A 193 -4.11 -9.42 14.72
N GLY A 194 -2.88 -9.19 15.14
CA GLY A 194 -2.39 -7.89 15.59
C GLY A 194 -1.44 -7.23 14.59
N SER A 195 -0.52 -6.44 15.12
CA SER A 195 0.46 -5.65 14.39
C SER A 195 1.78 -5.68 15.14
N ASP A 196 2.85 -5.26 14.48
CA ASP A 196 4.12 -5.05 15.16
C ASP A 196 4.12 -3.77 16.01
N GLU A 197 5.21 -3.50 16.73
CA GLU A 197 5.35 -2.33 17.60
C GLU A 197 5.26 -0.98 16.86
N SER A 198 5.44 -0.97 15.53
CA SER A 198 5.24 0.21 14.68
C SER A 198 3.81 0.30 14.13
N GLY A 199 2.91 -0.58 14.55
CA GLY A 199 1.51 -0.63 14.10
C GLY A 199 1.34 -1.18 12.69
N ARG A 200 2.34 -1.85 12.12
CA ARG A 200 2.29 -2.43 10.77
C ARG A 200 1.60 -3.79 10.82
N CYS A 201 0.82 -4.10 9.79
CA CYS A 201 0.25 -5.45 9.65
C CYS A 201 1.36 -6.49 9.51
N ILE A 202 1.16 -7.66 10.12
CA ILE A 202 2.06 -8.79 9.96
C ILE A 202 1.40 -9.81 9.03
N PHE A 203 2.10 -10.17 7.95
CA PHE A 203 1.69 -11.17 6.97
C PHE A 203 2.67 -12.32 6.98
N VAL A 204 2.19 -13.55 7.11
CA VAL A 204 3.03 -14.74 7.17
C VAL A 204 2.82 -15.57 5.92
N ILE A 205 3.91 -15.99 5.30
CA ILE A 205 3.97 -17.01 4.25
C ILE A 205 4.75 -18.18 4.81
N SER A 206 4.12 -19.35 5.00
CA SER A 206 4.74 -20.53 5.58
C SER A 206 4.70 -21.69 4.59
N SER A 207 5.77 -21.87 3.83
CA SER A 207 5.87 -22.93 2.80
C SER A 207 5.84 -24.33 3.42
N ALA A 208 6.20 -24.47 4.70
CA ALA A 208 6.10 -25.72 5.45
C ALA A 208 4.65 -26.24 5.52
N MET A 209 3.64 -25.37 5.42
CA MET A 209 2.23 -25.80 5.38
C MET A 209 1.85 -26.54 4.09
N LEU A 210 2.69 -26.48 3.06
CA LEU A 210 2.50 -27.22 1.81
C LEU A 210 3.12 -28.62 1.85
N LEU A 211 3.81 -29.00 2.93
CA LEU A 211 4.33 -30.36 3.09
C LEU A 211 3.18 -31.36 3.02
N ASP A 212 3.37 -32.40 2.21
CA ASP A 212 2.41 -33.47 1.96
C ASP A 212 1.05 -33.00 1.41
N GLN A 213 0.98 -31.75 0.93
CA GLN A 213 -0.19 -31.24 0.22
C GLN A 213 0.06 -31.38 -1.28
N ASP A 214 -0.97 -31.79 -2.02
CA ASP A 214 -0.98 -31.57 -3.46
C ASP A 214 -1.54 -30.17 -3.72
N TRP A 215 -0.84 -29.32 -4.46
CA TRP A 215 -1.32 -28.00 -4.84
C TRP A 215 -0.94 -27.66 -6.26
N ASP A 216 -1.72 -26.75 -6.82
CA ASP A 216 -1.46 -26.14 -8.10
C ASP A 216 -1.05 -24.67 -7.89
N ASP A 217 -0.04 -24.24 -8.62
CA ASP A 217 0.61 -22.95 -8.43
C ASP A 217 -0.33 -21.78 -8.72
N ASP A 218 -1.25 -21.94 -9.66
CA ASP A 218 -2.20 -20.89 -10.02
C ASP A 218 -3.21 -20.69 -8.89
N HIS A 219 -3.66 -21.77 -8.25
CA HIS A 219 -4.50 -21.64 -7.04
C HIS A 219 -3.74 -20.97 -5.89
N LEU A 220 -2.45 -21.27 -5.71
CA LEU A 220 -1.63 -20.65 -4.67
C LEU A 220 -1.43 -19.15 -4.90
N LEU A 221 -1.25 -18.73 -6.16
CA LEU A 221 -1.11 -17.32 -6.53
C LEU A 221 -2.42 -16.56 -6.41
N ARG A 222 -3.56 -17.16 -6.79
CA ARG A 222 -4.87 -16.55 -6.56
C ARG A 222 -5.17 -16.43 -5.06
N ALA A 223 -4.91 -17.47 -4.26
CA ALA A 223 -5.03 -17.38 -2.80
C ALA A 223 -4.17 -16.23 -2.22
N LEU A 224 -2.95 -16.04 -2.73
CA LEU A 224 -2.09 -14.92 -2.31
C LEU A 224 -2.69 -13.57 -2.68
N TRP A 225 -3.23 -13.46 -3.90
CA TRP A 225 -3.92 -12.26 -4.37
C TRP A 225 -5.05 -11.87 -3.40
N TYR A 226 -5.91 -12.82 -3.04
CA TYR A 226 -7.01 -12.60 -2.09
C TYR A 226 -6.50 -12.24 -0.70
N ALA A 227 -5.54 -12.99 -0.16
CA ALA A 227 -4.99 -12.75 1.17
C ALA A 227 -4.39 -11.34 1.31
N ILE A 228 -3.70 -10.83 0.27
CA ILE A 228 -3.13 -9.48 0.29
C ILE A 228 -4.23 -8.42 0.23
N HIS A 229 -5.27 -8.60 -0.57
CA HIS A 229 -6.36 -7.63 -0.60
C HIS A 229 -7.15 -7.59 0.71
N LEU A 230 -7.38 -8.75 1.35
CA LEU A 230 -7.91 -8.81 2.71
C LEU A 230 -7.01 -8.05 3.69
N ALA A 231 -5.68 -8.08 3.49
CA ALA A 231 -4.74 -7.33 4.30
C ALA A 231 -4.88 -5.83 4.08
N MET A 232 -5.10 -5.42 2.83
CA MET A 232 -5.29 -4.02 2.46
C MET A 232 -6.52 -3.41 3.11
N GLU A 233 -7.53 -4.19 3.51
CA GLU A 233 -8.69 -3.66 4.23
C GLU A 233 -8.41 -3.25 5.67
N ARG A 234 -7.37 -3.83 6.29
CA ARG A 234 -7.04 -3.48 7.67
C ARG A 234 -6.51 -2.05 7.76
N GLU A 235 -7.07 -1.30 8.69
CA GLU A 235 -6.70 0.09 8.93
C GLU A 235 -5.21 0.26 9.27
N SER A 236 -4.64 -0.68 10.02
CA SER A 236 -3.20 -0.76 10.30
C SER A 236 -2.36 -0.91 9.04
N CYS A 237 -2.85 -1.67 8.05
CA CYS A 237 -2.19 -1.85 6.75
C CYS A 237 -2.25 -0.56 5.93
N LYS A 238 -3.44 0.06 5.84
CA LYS A 238 -3.67 1.31 5.11
C LYS A 238 -2.79 2.45 5.63
N LYS A 239 -2.59 2.52 6.95
CA LYS A 239 -1.81 3.59 7.62
C LYS A 239 -0.32 3.31 7.67
N ASN A 240 0.08 2.12 8.10
CA ASN A 240 1.46 1.83 8.49
C ASN A 240 2.18 0.86 7.53
N GLY A 241 1.43 0.20 6.64
CA GLY A 241 1.94 -0.79 5.70
C GLY A 241 2.03 -2.20 6.28
N LEU A 242 2.78 -3.04 5.58
CA LEU A 242 2.88 -4.48 5.81
C LEU A 242 4.32 -4.92 6.13
N VAL A 243 4.49 -5.84 7.08
CA VAL A 243 5.70 -6.63 7.28
C VAL A 243 5.40 -8.07 6.90
N ILE A 244 6.25 -8.63 6.03
CA ILE A 244 6.11 -10.00 5.55
C ILE A 244 7.10 -10.89 6.30
N ILE A 245 6.64 -12.04 6.80
CA ILE A 245 7.48 -13.09 7.36
C ILE A 245 7.36 -14.28 6.42
N ILE A 246 8.48 -14.71 5.85
CA ILE A 246 8.55 -15.86 4.95
C ILE A 246 9.26 -16.97 5.69
N ASN A 247 8.52 -18.01 6.08
CA ASN A 247 9.03 -19.17 6.77
C ASN A 247 9.33 -20.31 5.79
N HIS A 248 10.62 -20.52 5.55
CA HIS A 248 11.14 -21.65 4.78
C HIS A 248 11.75 -22.75 5.67
N ARG A 249 11.73 -22.61 7.01
CA ARG A 249 12.20 -23.68 7.90
C ARG A 249 11.31 -24.91 7.76
N GLY A 250 11.90 -26.09 7.76
CA GLY A 250 11.22 -27.37 7.53
C GLY A 250 10.71 -27.57 6.10
N THR A 251 10.98 -26.67 5.15
CA THR A 251 10.49 -26.81 3.78
C THR A 251 11.43 -27.70 2.95
N SER A 252 10.88 -28.61 2.15
CA SER A 252 11.68 -29.48 1.27
C SER A 252 12.25 -28.74 0.05
N LEU A 253 13.37 -29.23 -0.49
CA LEU A 253 13.93 -28.71 -1.74
C LEU A 253 12.98 -28.89 -2.93
N GLU A 254 12.06 -29.84 -2.89
CA GLU A 254 11.06 -30.03 -3.94
C GLU A 254 10.04 -28.89 -3.93
N ILE A 255 9.52 -28.54 -2.75
CA ILE A 255 8.63 -27.39 -2.58
C ILE A 255 9.34 -26.15 -3.10
N LEU A 256 10.58 -25.90 -2.65
CA LEU A 256 11.43 -24.78 -3.09
C LEU A 256 11.83 -24.85 -4.57
N GLY A 257 11.97 -26.04 -5.14
CA GLY A 257 12.29 -26.24 -6.56
C GLY A 257 11.13 -25.88 -7.49
N ARG A 258 9.90 -25.85 -6.96
CA ARG A 258 8.71 -25.30 -7.65
C ARG A 258 8.62 -23.77 -7.54
N TYR A 259 9.49 -23.13 -6.75
CA TYR A 259 9.56 -21.67 -6.57
C TYR A 259 10.35 -20.85 -7.63
N PRO A 260 10.67 -21.27 -8.88
CA PRO A 260 11.01 -20.31 -9.94
C PRO A 260 9.92 -19.23 -10.14
N ARG A 261 8.69 -19.48 -9.67
CA ARG A 261 7.57 -18.53 -9.54
C ARG A 261 7.64 -17.60 -8.31
N GLU A 262 8.71 -17.60 -7.49
CA GLU A 262 8.97 -16.52 -6.51
C GLU A 262 8.99 -15.17 -7.19
N THR A 263 9.55 -15.11 -8.40
CA THR A 263 9.45 -13.93 -9.24
C THR A 263 8.00 -13.53 -9.47
N THR A 264 7.06 -14.47 -9.65
CA THR A 264 5.63 -14.20 -9.79
C THR A 264 4.98 -13.71 -8.50
N GLN A 265 5.31 -14.28 -7.34
CA GLN A 265 4.83 -13.76 -6.05
C GLN A 265 5.38 -12.36 -5.75
N VAL A 266 6.66 -12.13 -6.04
CA VAL A 266 7.32 -10.82 -5.94
C VAL A 266 6.70 -9.84 -6.93
N MET A 267 6.41 -10.28 -8.16
CA MET A 267 5.72 -9.46 -9.17
C MET A 267 4.31 -9.09 -8.69
N LEU A 268 3.57 -10.05 -8.14
CA LEU A 268 2.23 -9.85 -7.57
C LEU A 268 2.29 -8.81 -6.46
N VAL A 269 3.16 -9.00 -5.48
CA VAL A 269 3.38 -8.09 -4.36
C VAL A 269 3.84 -6.69 -4.84
N SER A 270 4.66 -6.62 -5.90
CA SER A 270 5.11 -5.35 -6.50
C SER A 270 4.02 -4.59 -7.28
N ALA A 271 2.93 -5.27 -7.64
CA ALA A 271 1.82 -4.69 -8.38
C ALA A 271 0.70 -4.18 -7.47
N MET A 272 0.60 -4.71 -6.24
CA MET A 272 -0.42 -4.27 -5.28
C MET A 272 -0.19 -2.82 -4.85
N PRO A 273 -1.25 -2.00 -4.67
CA PRO A 273 -1.13 -0.65 -4.14
C PRO A 273 -0.97 -0.67 -2.60
N LEU A 274 0.00 -1.46 -2.13
CA LEU A 274 0.29 -1.68 -0.72
C LEU A 274 1.74 -1.36 -0.40
N LYS A 275 1.95 -0.60 0.69
CA LYS A 275 3.28 -0.30 1.21
C LYS A 275 3.83 -1.48 1.99
N ILE A 276 4.91 -2.08 1.49
CA ILE A 276 5.61 -3.16 2.17
C ILE A 276 6.87 -2.60 2.81
N CYS A 277 6.93 -2.69 4.14
CA CYS A 277 7.95 -2.04 4.94
C CYS A 277 9.19 -2.94 5.15
N ALA A 278 8.97 -4.23 5.35
CA ALA A 278 10.05 -5.20 5.58
C ALA A 278 9.65 -6.64 5.21
N ALA A 279 10.64 -7.46 4.90
CA ALA A 279 10.51 -8.91 4.77
C ALA A 279 11.54 -9.58 5.69
N HIS A 280 11.08 -10.55 6.45
CA HIS A 280 11.92 -11.41 7.28
C HIS A 280 11.84 -12.84 6.76
N MET A 281 12.93 -13.34 6.20
CA MET A 281 13.02 -14.70 5.68
C MET A 281 13.67 -15.59 6.74
N LEU A 282 12.94 -16.59 7.22
CA LEU A 282 13.42 -17.59 8.15
C LEU A 282 13.86 -18.81 7.34
N ILE A 283 15.15 -19.11 7.37
CA ILE A 283 15.78 -20.05 6.45
C ILE A 283 16.57 -21.07 7.27
N GLU A 284 16.65 -22.31 6.80
CA GLU A 284 17.59 -23.28 7.34
C GLU A 284 18.96 -23.11 6.69
N PRO A 285 20.06 -23.14 7.47
CA PRO A 285 21.40 -22.97 6.95
C PRO A 285 21.75 -24.15 6.03
N SER A 286 21.64 -23.93 4.73
CA SER A 286 22.13 -24.82 3.70
C SER A 286 23.01 -24.05 2.73
N THR A 287 24.08 -24.66 2.25
CA THR A 287 25.01 -24.06 1.28
C THR A 287 24.29 -23.67 -0.01
N TRP A 288 23.27 -24.44 -0.40
CA TRP A 288 22.44 -24.15 -1.57
C TRP A 288 21.58 -22.89 -1.37
N TRP A 289 21.00 -22.72 -0.17
CA TRP A 289 20.25 -21.52 0.15
C TRP A 289 21.11 -20.27 0.02
N GLN A 290 22.34 -20.27 0.55
CA GLN A 290 23.24 -19.11 0.46
C GLN A 290 23.52 -18.70 -0.99
N MET A 291 23.64 -19.66 -1.91
CA MET A 291 23.89 -19.42 -3.33
C MET A 291 22.66 -18.87 -4.06
N MET A 292 21.49 -19.49 -3.89
CA MET A 292 20.23 -19.00 -4.47
C MET A 292 19.83 -17.63 -3.90
N PHE A 293 20.09 -17.40 -2.62
CA PHE A 293 19.74 -16.15 -1.96
C PHE A 293 20.50 -14.95 -2.48
N ALA A 294 21.80 -15.08 -2.78
CA ALA A 294 22.61 -13.94 -3.23
C ALA A 294 22.07 -13.31 -4.52
N THR A 295 21.58 -14.13 -5.45
CA THR A 295 21.02 -13.66 -6.73
C THR A 295 19.56 -13.20 -6.58
N THR A 296 18.70 -13.99 -5.91
CA THR A 296 17.27 -13.68 -5.79
C THR A 296 17.01 -12.48 -4.87
N ILE A 297 17.65 -12.37 -3.71
CA ILE A 297 17.41 -11.23 -2.78
C ILE A 297 17.87 -9.91 -3.35
N SER A 298 18.97 -9.90 -4.09
CA SER A 298 19.46 -8.67 -4.74
C SER A 298 18.39 -8.14 -5.71
N PHE A 299 17.71 -9.04 -6.43
CA PHE A 299 16.60 -8.70 -7.31
C PHE A 299 15.34 -8.26 -6.54
N VAL A 300 14.91 -9.06 -5.55
CA VAL A 300 13.71 -8.79 -4.74
C VAL A 300 13.83 -7.48 -3.96
N THR A 301 14.95 -7.25 -3.31
CA THR A 301 15.22 -6.02 -2.53
C THR A 301 15.22 -4.80 -3.45
N ARG A 302 15.80 -4.91 -4.65
CA ARG A 302 15.80 -3.83 -5.64
C ARG A 302 14.41 -3.57 -6.21
N LEU A 303 13.63 -4.61 -6.49
CA LEU A 303 12.29 -4.48 -7.05
C LEU A 303 11.28 -3.93 -6.05
N LEU A 304 11.26 -4.47 -4.83
CA LEU A 304 10.27 -4.12 -3.82
C LEU A 304 10.69 -2.90 -2.99
N LYS A 305 11.95 -2.44 -3.12
CA LYS A 305 12.53 -1.31 -2.35
C LYS A 305 12.30 -1.44 -0.84
N MET A 306 12.24 -2.67 -0.37
CA MET A 306 11.91 -3.01 1.01
C MET A 306 13.15 -3.48 1.76
N ARG A 307 13.09 -3.44 3.10
CA ARG A 307 14.15 -3.99 3.94
C ARG A 307 13.98 -5.50 4.03
N THR A 308 14.83 -6.26 3.34
CA THR A 308 14.84 -7.72 3.40
C THR A 308 15.91 -8.17 4.41
N MET A 309 15.53 -8.99 5.38
CA MET A 309 16.43 -9.58 6.37
C MET A 309 16.31 -11.10 6.33
N CYS A 310 17.45 -11.79 6.28
CA CYS A 310 17.50 -13.24 6.33
C CYS A 310 18.02 -13.72 7.67
N HIS A 311 17.32 -14.70 8.23
CA HIS A 311 17.59 -15.26 9.55
C HIS A 311 17.85 -16.76 9.40
N SER A 312 19.12 -17.14 9.40
CA SER A 312 19.59 -18.52 9.20
C SER A 312 20.03 -19.24 10.48
N ASN A 313 19.94 -18.58 11.64
CA ASN A 313 20.44 -19.16 12.89
C ASN A 313 19.52 -20.28 13.40
N THR A 314 19.99 -21.52 13.35
CA THR A 314 19.26 -22.71 13.84
C THR A 314 19.06 -22.74 15.33
N GLU A 315 19.95 -22.13 16.11
CA GLU A 315 19.89 -22.16 17.56
C GLU A 315 18.97 -21.09 18.13
N GLU A 316 18.82 -19.96 17.44
CA GLU A 316 17.94 -18.88 17.88
C GLU A 316 16.48 -19.17 17.48
N LYS A 317 15.59 -19.10 18.48
CA LYS A 317 14.15 -19.21 18.27
C LYS A 317 13.66 -18.00 17.44
N PRO A 318 12.81 -18.21 16.42
CA PRO A 318 12.28 -17.12 15.59
C PRO A 318 11.66 -15.98 16.41
N THR A 319 11.02 -16.30 17.55
CA THR A 319 10.45 -15.31 18.47
C THR A 319 11.48 -14.32 19.02
N SER A 320 12.70 -14.79 19.34
CA SER A 320 13.78 -13.93 19.85
C SER A 320 14.29 -13.03 18.72
N THR A 321 14.59 -13.61 17.56
CA THR A 321 15.11 -12.87 16.42
C THR A 321 14.12 -11.82 15.93
N LEU A 322 12.85 -12.19 15.72
CA LEU A 322 11.81 -11.29 15.22
C LEU A 322 11.38 -10.26 16.28
N GLY A 323 11.46 -10.61 17.57
CA GLY A 323 11.22 -9.66 18.67
C GLY A 323 12.15 -8.45 18.64
N ARG A 324 13.40 -8.61 18.19
CA ARG A 324 14.35 -7.48 18.01
C ARG A 324 13.91 -6.48 16.92
N PHE A 325 13.01 -6.89 16.04
CA PHE A 325 12.41 -6.03 15.01
C PHE A 325 11.01 -5.52 15.41
N GLY A 326 10.64 -5.69 16.68
CA GLY A 326 9.38 -5.25 17.25
C GLY A 326 8.19 -6.13 16.86
N ILE A 327 8.42 -7.40 16.50
CA ILE A 327 7.33 -8.35 16.21
C ILE A 327 7.01 -9.15 17.47
N PRO A 328 5.86 -8.93 18.13
CA PRO A 328 5.53 -9.56 19.40
C PRO A 328 5.30 -11.07 19.26
N ARG A 329 5.62 -11.82 20.31
CA ARG A 329 5.49 -13.29 20.33
C ARG A 329 4.04 -13.77 20.18
N ASP A 330 3.11 -13.07 20.80
CA ASP A 330 1.66 -13.33 20.72
C ASP A 330 1.10 -13.07 19.31
N GLN A 331 1.83 -12.33 18.48
CA GLN A 331 1.49 -12.04 17.08
C GLN A 331 2.17 -12.97 16.08
N LEU A 332 3.02 -13.90 16.56
CA LEU A 332 3.63 -14.93 15.75
C LEU A 332 2.82 -16.22 15.80
N PRO A 333 2.83 -17.00 14.71
CA PRO A 333 2.11 -18.25 14.70
C PRO A 333 2.84 -19.35 15.49
N HIS A 334 2.10 -20.37 15.91
CA HIS A 334 2.62 -21.45 16.74
C HIS A 334 3.80 -22.20 16.11
N GLU A 335 3.82 -22.41 14.79
CA GLU A 335 4.96 -23.07 14.12
C GLU A 335 6.26 -22.24 14.15
N LEU A 336 6.17 -20.95 14.48
CA LEU A 336 7.32 -20.06 14.70
C LEU A 336 7.63 -19.87 16.20
N GLY A 337 6.97 -20.62 17.08
CA GLY A 337 7.11 -20.52 18.55
C GLY A 337 6.26 -19.41 19.19
N GLY A 338 5.36 -18.79 18.42
CA GLY A 338 4.41 -17.80 18.90
C GLY A 338 3.13 -18.41 19.48
N GLU A 339 2.13 -17.57 19.72
CA GLU A 339 0.86 -17.96 20.38
C GLU A 339 -0.37 -17.79 19.46
N ALA A 340 -0.21 -17.12 18.31
CA ALA A 340 -1.30 -16.96 17.37
C ALA A 340 -1.66 -18.28 16.71
N LYS A 341 -2.94 -18.62 16.76
CA LYS A 341 -3.46 -19.87 16.19
C LYS A 341 -4.07 -19.65 14.82
N ILE A 342 -4.09 -20.71 14.02
CA ILE A 342 -4.64 -20.66 12.66
C ILE A 342 -6.15 -20.40 12.65
N GLU A 343 -6.86 -20.76 13.72
CA GLU A 343 -8.30 -20.56 13.83
C GLU A 343 -8.68 -19.09 13.77
N HIS A 344 -7.82 -18.18 14.24
CA HIS A 344 -8.06 -16.73 14.08
C HIS A 344 -8.12 -16.32 12.61
N TRP A 345 -7.26 -16.92 11.77
CA TRP A 345 -7.26 -16.69 10.32
C TRP A 345 -8.53 -17.28 9.69
N CYS A 346 -8.90 -18.52 10.03
CA CYS A 346 -10.12 -19.12 9.50
C CYS A 346 -11.39 -18.34 9.89
N GLN A 347 -11.46 -17.84 11.13
CA GLN A 347 -12.56 -16.98 11.58
C GLN A 347 -12.57 -15.65 10.83
N TRP A 348 -11.40 -15.05 10.60
CA TRP A 348 -11.28 -13.82 9.82
C TRP A 348 -11.77 -14.02 8.38
N LEU A 349 -11.40 -15.12 7.74
CA LEU A 349 -11.89 -15.47 6.41
C LEU A 349 -13.40 -15.58 6.35
N GLU A 350 -14.03 -16.26 7.33
CA GLU A 350 -15.49 -16.41 7.34
C GLU A 350 -16.21 -15.07 7.57
N GLN A 351 -15.66 -14.18 8.40
CA GLN A 351 -16.18 -12.82 8.58
C GLN A 351 -16.10 -11.98 7.31
N HIS A 352 -15.18 -12.31 6.41
CA HIS A 352 -14.96 -11.63 5.13
C HIS A 352 -15.41 -12.49 3.95
N ARG A 353 -16.31 -13.45 4.17
CA ARG A 353 -16.75 -14.34 3.10
C ARG A 353 -17.48 -13.60 1.99
N ASP A 354 -18.26 -12.59 2.36
CA ASP A 354 -18.99 -11.72 1.44
C ASP A 354 -18.16 -10.49 1.02
N PHE A 355 -16.88 -10.44 1.41
CA PHE A 355 -16.00 -9.36 1.00
C PHE A 355 -15.76 -9.42 -0.50
N SER A 356 -15.98 -8.31 -1.16
CA SER A 356 -15.91 -8.15 -2.61
C SER A 356 -14.69 -7.28 -2.97
N LEU A 357 -13.74 -7.85 -3.71
CA LEU A 357 -12.55 -7.18 -4.26
C LEU A 357 -12.80 -6.33 -5.50
#